data_AF-A0A979FG59-F1
#
_entry.id   AF-A0A979FG59-F1
#
_cell.length_a   1.000
_cell.length_b   1.000
_cell.length_c   1.000
_cell.angle_alpha   90.00
_cell.angle_beta   90.00
_cell.angle_gamma   90.00
#
_symmetry.space_group_name_H-M   'P 1'
#
loop_
_entity.id
_entity.type
_entity.pdbx_description
1 polymer ?
#
loop_
_entity_poly.entity_id
_entity_poly.type
_entity_poly.pdbx_seq_one_letter_code
_entity_poly.pdbx_strand_id
1 'polypeptide(L)'
;MDSKIESHERCLLEDSLLKSCHSGTKSEAISAYNMANQYASNNALFAVAAEVRKILELNIEEHYGTYVQKNDEMKRKRRVKIGETSEKAFEIYKRRMDSKIESQRRSLEESFLKSYHSESKSEAIAAYDKENQYANTNALFAIAAEVRAILETNIEEHYGTYVQKNDEMKRKERVKIDETSEKAFELYKRTMDSKIESQRRSLEESFLKRCHSNSKNKAIAAYNKENQYARNDPLFETAADAKKILEL
;
A
#
# COMPACT_ATOMS: atom_id res chain seq x y z
N MET A 1 44.40 7.22 11.26
CA MET A 1 44.37 6.72 9.86
C MET A 1 43.01 6.05 9.64
N ASP A 2 41.93 6.69 10.12
CA ASP A 2 40.71 5.98 10.54
C ASP A 2 39.44 6.44 9.80
N SER A 3 39.56 7.35 8.84
CA SER A 3 38.38 7.91 8.15
C SER A 3 37.89 7.09 6.94
N LYS A 4 38.49 5.94 6.64
CA LYS A 4 38.11 5.10 5.48
C LYS A 4 37.29 3.86 5.85
N ILE A 5 37.14 3.54 7.13
CA ILE A 5 36.40 2.34 7.58
C ILE A 5 34.89 2.65 7.77
N GLU A 6 34.50 3.89 8.04
CA GLU A 6 33.07 4.27 8.17
C GLU A 6 32.29 4.25 6.84
N SER A 7 32.95 4.22 5.67
CA SER A 7 32.24 4.06 4.39
C SER A 7 31.92 2.60 4.05
N HIS A 8 32.52 1.63 4.75
CA HIS A 8 32.40 0.21 4.43
C HIS A 8 31.16 -0.47 5.03
N GLU A 9 30.40 0.20 5.90
CA GLU A 9 29.06 -0.30 6.28
C GLU A 9 28.02 -0.18 5.15
N ARG A 10 28.37 0.45 4.02
CA ARG A 10 27.41 0.77 2.95
C ARG A 10 27.54 -0.06 1.67
N CYS A 11 28.61 -0.83 1.46
CA CYS A 11 28.78 -1.60 0.23
C CYS A 11 28.86 -3.09 0.51
N LEU A 12 27.78 -3.80 0.19
CA LEU A 12 27.86 -5.24 -0.04
C LEU A 12 28.66 -5.47 -1.32
N LEU A 13 29.76 -6.22 -1.20
CA LEU A 13 30.54 -6.63 -2.35
C LEU A 13 29.90 -7.88 -2.96
N GLU A 14 29.75 -7.89 -4.28
CA GLU A 14 29.46 -9.12 -5.01
C GLU A 14 30.56 -10.14 -4.76
N ASP A 15 30.22 -11.43 -4.77
CA ASP A 15 31.18 -12.49 -4.44
C ASP A 15 32.35 -12.53 -5.43
N SER A 16 32.13 -12.10 -6.67
CA SER A 16 33.16 -11.88 -7.69
C SER A 16 34.14 -10.77 -7.28
N LEU A 17 33.64 -9.62 -6.81
CA LEU A 17 34.46 -8.51 -6.35
C LEU A 17 35.23 -8.86 -5.08
N LEU A 18 34.58 -9.53 -4.12
CA LEU A 18 35.24 -9.95 -2.89
C LEU A 18 36.40 -10.92 -3.18
N LYS A 19 36.18 -11.90 -4.08
CA LYS A 19 37.24 -12.81 -4.55
C LYS A 19 38.35 -12.08 -5.29
N SER A 20 38.02 -11.11 -6.13
CA SER A 20 39.00 -10.30 -6.86
C SER A 20 39.87 -9.48 -5.91
N CYS A 21 39.25 -8.83 -4.91
CA CYS A 21 39.97 -8.08 -3.88
C CYS A 21 40.93 -8.99 -3.10
N HIS A 22 40.46 -10.18 -2.67
CA HIS A 22 41.32 -11.17 -1.99
C HIS A 22 42.51 -11.58 -2.84
N SER A 23 42.27 -11.92 -4.11
CA SER A 23 43.37 -12.29 -5.02
C SER A 23 44.40 -11.18 -5.14
N GLY A 24 43.96 -9.92 -5.24
CA GLY A 24 44.85 -8.76 -5.32
C GLY A 24 45.66 -8.56 -4.04
N THR A 25 44.99 -8.46 -2.89
CA THR A 25 45.64 -8.20 -1.60
C THR A 25 46.53 -9.35 -1.16
N LYS A 26 46.15 -10.61 -1.44
CA LYS A 26 47.02 -11.78 -1.22
C LYS A 26 48.29 -11.68 -2.05
N SER A 27 48.17 -11.36 -3.34
CA SER A 27 49.33 -11.21 -4.23
C SER A 27 50.27 -10.11 -3.73
N GLU A 28 49.73 -8.96 -3.31
CA GLU A 28 50.49 -7.85 -2.75
C GLU A 28 51.23 -8.25 -1.45
N ALA A 29 50.55 -8.92 -0.52
CA ALA A 29 51.14 -9.37 0.73
C ALA A 29 52.30 -10.36 0.50
N ILE A 30 52.11 -11.31 -0.42
CA ILE A 30 53.16 -12.29 -0.77
C ILE A 30 54.32 -11.61 -1.50
N SER A 31 54.06 -10.65 -2.38
CA SER A 31 55.12 -9.89 -3.04
C SER A 31 55.93 -9.07 -2.04
N ALA A 32 55.28 -8.38 -1.11
CA ALA A 32 55.94 -7.62 -0.06
C ALA A 32 56.82 -8.52 0.83
N TYR A 33 56.31 -9.70 1.22
CA TYR A 33 57.08 -10.70 1.96
C TYR A 33 58.32 -11.16 1.18
N ASN A 34 58.16 -11.50 -0.11
CA ASN A 34 59.26 -11.97 -0.94
C ASN A 34 60.35 -10.89 -1.13
N MET A 35 59.95 -9.63 -1.33
CA MET A 35 60.90 -8.50 -1.40
C MET A 35 61.69 -8.33 -0.10
N ALA A 36 61.01 -8.40 1.05
CA ALA A 36 61.66 -8.27 2.35
C ALA A 36 62.65 -9.42 2.63
N ASN A 37 62.43 -10.60 2.04
CA ASN A 37 63.23 -11.81 2.28
C ASN A 37 64.10 -12.24 1.09
N GLN A 38 64.34 -11.35 0.12
CA GLN A 38 65.02 -11.67 -1.16
C GLN A 38 66.43 -12.29 -1.00
N TYR A 39 67.10 -12.06 0.13
CA TYR A 39 68.45 -12.58 0.41
C TYR A 39 68.45 -13.93 1.15
N ALA A 40 67.29 -14.41 1.62
CA ALA A 40 67.18 -15.72 2.28
C ALA A 40 67.36 -16.91 1.32
N SER A 41 67.30 -16.64 0.01
CA SER A 41 67.43 -17.57 -1.12
C SER A 41 68.74 -18.34 -1.20
N ASN A 42 69.79 -17.87 -0.51
CA ASN A 42 71.18 -18.33 -0.73
C ASN A 42 71.77 -19.15 0.43
N ASN A 43 71.00 -19.54 1.46
CA ASN A 43 71.50 -20.27 2.64
C ASN A 43 70.42 -21.12 3.33
N ALA A 44 70.78 -21.83 4.42
CA ALA A 44 69.88 -22.64 5.26
C ALA A 44 68.60 -21.91 5.76
N LEU A 45 68.58 -20.58 5.71
CA LEU A 45 67.42 -19.72 6.01
C LEU A 45 66.29 -19.84 4.96
N PHE A 46 66.55 -20.40 3.78
CA PHE A 46 65.53 -20.60 2.74
C PHE A 46 64.40 -21.52 3.19
N ALA A 47 64.72 -22.61 3.90
CA ALA A 47 63.72 -23.54 4.42
C ALA A 47 62.79 -22.85 5.44
N VAL A 48 63.38 -22.02 6.32
CA VAL A 48 62.64 -21.24 7.32
C VAL A 48 61.76 -20.18 6.65
N ALA A 49 62.27 -19.47 5.64
CA ALA A 49 61.50 -18.48 4.90
C ALA A 49 60.32 -19.11 4.12
N ALA A 50 60.51 -20.30 3.56
CA ALA A 50 59.44 -21.04 2.89
C ALA A 50 58.34 -21.49 3.87
N GLU A 51 58.72 -21.92 5.09
CA GLU A 51 57.78 -22.28 6.15
C GLU A 51 56.98 -21.06 6.64
N VAL A 52 57.66 -19.95 6.93
CA VAL A 52 57.01 -18.69 7.35
C VAL A 52 56.08 -18.15 6.26
N ARG A 53 56.45 -18.26 4.98
CA ARG A 53 55.56 -17.89 3.88
C ARG A 53 54.28 -18.73 3.86
N LYS A 54 54.38 -20.06 4.08
CA LYS A 54 53.19 -20.92 4.16
C LYS A 54 52.29 -20.52 5.34
N ILE A 55 52.87 -20.17 6.48
CA ILE A 55 52.12 -19.67 7.64
C ILE A 55 51.41 -18.35 7.28
N LEU A 56 52.09 -17.43 6.58
CA LEU A 56 51.48 -16.19 6.11
C LEU A 56 50.31 -16.45 5.14
N GLU A 57 50.48 -17.34 4.17
CA GLU A 57 49.41 -17.72 3.24
C GLU A 57 48.20 -18.31 3.98
N LEU A 58 48.43 -19.18 4.96
CA LEU A 58 47.37 -19.75 5.81
C LEU A 58 46.63 -18.65 6.60
N ASN A 59 47.37 -17.74 7.24
CA ASN A 59 46.78 -16.65 8.01
C ASN A 59 45.95 -15.70 7.12
N ILE A 60 46.41 -15.44 5.89
CA ILE A 60 45.67 -14.63 4.90
C ILE A 60 44.35 -15.32 4.53
N GLU A 61 44.37 -16.61 4.24
CA GLU A 61 43.15 -17.36 3.90
C GLU A 61 42.18 -17.48 5.09
N GLU A 62 42.70 -17.69 6.30
CA GLU A 62 41.89 -17.71 7.52
C GLU A 62 41.19 -16.37 7.74
N HIS A 63 41.92 -15.26 7.63
CA HIS A 63 41.33 -13.93 7.71
C HIS A 63 40.32 -13.66 6.59
N TYR A 64 40.59 -14.09 5.36
CA TYR A 64 39.61 -13.99 4.28
C TYR A 64 38.29 -14.71 4.60
N GLY A 65 38.36 -15.89 5.22
CA GLY A 65 37.19 -16.61 5.72
C GLY A 65 36.29 -15.76 6.62
N THR A 66 36.88 -14.95 7.51
CA THR A 66 36.11 -14.04 8.38
C THR A 66 35.39 -12.93 7.59
N TYR A 67 36.01 -12.40 6.54
CA TYR A 67 35.40 -11.41 5.66
C TYR A 67 34.23 -11.98 4.86
N VAL A 68 34.36 -13.22 4.36
CA VAL A 68 33.27 -13.94 3.68
C VAL A 68 32.07 -14.10 4.62
N GLN A 69 32.29 -14.57 5.85
CA GLN A 69 31.23 -14.73 6.84
C GLN A 69 30.53 -13.40 7.15
N LYS A 70 31.30 -12.32 7.33
CA LYS A 70 30.76 -10.97 7.56
C LYS A 70 29.94 -10.48 6.36
N ASN A 71 30.39 -10.73 5.13
CA ASN A 71 29.65 -10.37 3.91
C ASN A 71 28.30 -11.11 3.84
N ASP A 72 28.28 -12.41 4.15
CA ASP A 72 27.06 -13.21 4.12
C ASP A 72 26.08 -12.84 5.24
N GLU A 73 26.56 -12.47 6.42
CA GLU A 73 25.72 -11.90 7.47
C GLU A 73 25.07 -10.57 7.04
N MET A 74 25.84 -9.68 6.42
CA MET A 74 25.31 -8.41 5.89
C MET A 74 24.27 -8.65 4.80
N LYS A 75 24.49 -9.62 3.89
CA LYS A 75 23.49 -10.01 2.89
C LYS A 75 22.19 -10.48 3.55
N ARG A 76 22.27 -11.35 4.56
CA ARG A 76 21.08 -11.82 5.30
C ARG A 76 20.32 -10.68 5.97
N LYS A 77 21.03 -9.78 6.67
CA LYS A 77 20.41 -8.59 7.30
C LYS A 77 19.70 -7.71 6.28
N ARG A 78 20.31 -7.52 5.10
CA ARG A 78 19.67 -6.74 4.01
C ARG A 78 18.41 -7.42 3.47
N ARG A 79 18.41 -8.74 3.30
CA ARG A 79 17.20 -9.49 2.88
C ARG A 79 16.05 -9.32 3.87
N VAL A 80 16.33 -9.42 5.17
CA VAL A 80 15.32 -9.18 6.22
C VAL A 80 14.78 -7.75 6.12
N LYS A 81 15.68 -6.76 6.00
CA LYS A 81 15.28 -5.35 5.86
C LYS A 81 14.39 -5.11 4.63
N ILE A 82 14.68 -5.74 3.49
CA ILE A 82 13.84 -5.63 2.28
C ILE A 82 12.40 -6.11 2.59
N GLY A 83 12.24 -7.24 3.28
CA GLY A 83 10.93 -7.73 3.73
C GLY A 83 10.21 -6.73 4.64
N GLU A 84 10.89 -6.23 5.68
CA GLU A 84 10.33 -5.23 6.61
C GLU A 84 9.90 -3.94 5.91
N THR A 85 10.65 -3.48 4.90
CA THR A 85 10.29 -2.29 4.13
C THR A 85 9.04 -2.51 3.28
N SER A 86 8.84 -3.71 2.75
CA SER A 86 7.61 -4.09 2.04
C SER A 86 6.40 -4.05 2.98
N GLU A 87 6.55 -4.62 4.17
CA GLU A 87 5.49 -4.65 5.17
C GLU A 87 5.07 -3.22 5.60
N LYS A 88 6.05 -2.34 5.85
CA LYS A 88 5.80 -0.92 6.14
C LYS A 88 5.14 -0.18 4.97
N ALA A 89 5.55 -0.45 3.73
CA ALA A 89 4.94 0.14 2.55
C ALA A 89 3.46 -0.30 2.41
N PHE A 90 3.16 -1.56 2.68
CA PHE A 90 1.78 -2.05 2.68
C PHE A 90 0.93 -1.40 3.79
N GLU A 91 1.48 -1.19 4.99
CA GLU A 91 0.79 -0.44 6.05
C GLU A 91 0.51 1.03 5.67
N ILE A 92 1.44 1.68 4.95
CA ILE A 92 1.22 3.03 4.41
C ILE A 92 0.01 3.03 3.46
N TYR A 93 -0.05 2.07 2.53
CA TYR A 93 -1.18 1.91 1.62
C TYR A 93 -2.52 1.79 2.38
N LYS A 94 -2.61 0.85 3.33
CA LYS A 94 -3.83 0.63 4.13
C LYS A 94 -4.27 1.89 4.85
N ARG A 95 -3.35 2.52 5.59
CA ARG A 95 -3.66 3.74 6.35
C ARG A 95 -4.19 4.87 5.46
N ARG A 96 -3.62 5.05 4.27
CA ARG A 96 -4.08 6.06 3.31
C ARG A 96 -5.47 5.75 2.78
N MET A 97 -5.72 4.50 2.40
CA MET A 97 -7.04 4.07 1.93
C MET A 97 -8.10 4.18 3.02
N ASP A 98 -7.80 3.70 4.23
CA ASP A 98 -8.70 3.79 5.39
C ASP A 98 -9.04 5.24 5.70
N SER A 99 -8.04 6.12 5.79
CA SER A 99 -8.26 7.54 6.05
C SER A 99 -9.14 8.20 4.98
N LYS A 100 -8.92 7.88 3.70
CA LYS A 100 -9.73 8.42 2.60
C LYS A 100 -11.16 7.92 2.67
N ILE A 101 -11.38 6.62 2.93
CA ILE A 101 -12.72 6.05 3.01
C ILE A 101 -13.47 6.51 4.26
N GLU A 102 -12.82 6.54 5.43
CA GLU A 102 -13.44 6.97 6.69
C GLU A 102 -13.80 8.45 6.70
N SER A 103 -13.05 9.28 5.95
CA SER A 103 -13.40 10.68 5.77
C SER A 103 -14.72 10.86 5.01
N GLN A 104 -15.16 9.84 4.27
CA GLN A 104 -16.40 9.87 3.50
C GLN A 104 -17.56 9.40 4.36
N ARG A 105 -18.62 10.20 4.36
CA ARG A 105 -19.90 9.82 4.99
C ARG A 105 -20.73 8.88 4.12
N ARG A 106 -20.23 8.58 2.90
CA ARG A 106 -20.95 7.88 1.85
C ARG A 106 -20.08 6.94 1.06
N SER A 107 -20.74 6.09 0.29
CA SER A 107 -20.08 5.38 -0.79
C SER A 107 -19.45 6.34 -1.79
N LEU A 108 -18.30 5.92 -2.32
CA LEU A 108 -17.57 6.61 -3.35
C LEU A 108 -18.02 6.13 -4.73
N GLU A 109 -18.02 7.07 -5.67
CA GLU A 109 -18.03 6.74 -7.08
C GLU A 109 -16.81 5.88 -7.42
N GLU A 110 -16.96 4.98 -8.40
CA GLU A 110 -15.89 4.06 -8.78
C GLU A 110 -14.62 4.79 -9.25
N SER A 111 -14.80 5.91 -9.96
CA SER A 111 -13.71 6.78 -10.43
C SER A 111 -12.88 7.35 -9.27
N PHE A 112 -13.53 7.88 -8.23
CA PHE A 112 -12.86 8.39 -7.04
C PHE A 112 -12.15 7.29 -6.25
N LEU A 113 -12.79 6.12 -6.08
CA LEU A 113 -12.18 5.00 -5.38
C LEU A 113 -10.92 4.50 -6.10
N LYS A 114 -10.97 4.39 -7.44
CA LYS A 114 -9.80 4.06 -8.28
C LYS A 114 -8.70 5.10 -8.18
N SER A 115 -9.06 6.39 -8.15
CA SER A 115 -8.09 7.48 -7.96
C SER A 115 -7.37 7.37 -6.63
N TYR A 116 -8.11 7.12 -5.54
CA TYR A 116 -7.54 6.96 -4.20
C TYR A 116 -6.63 5.74 -4.09
N HIS A 117 -7.01 4.64 -4.71
CA HIS A 117 -6.15 3.46 -4.81
C HIS A 117 -4.86 3.77 -5.58
N SER A 118 -4.96 4.38 -6.75
CA SER A 118 -3.79 4.69 -7.60
C SER A 118 -2.78 5.59 -6.87
N GLU A 119 -3.27 6.62 -6.18
CA GLU A 119 -2.45 7.53 -5.39
C GLU A 119 -1.80 6.81 -4.21
N SER A 120 -2.57 6.05 -3.43
CA SER A 120 -2.06 5.34 -2.24
C SER A 120 -1.08 4.22 -2.61
N LYS A 121 -1.33 3.51 -3.71
CA LYS A 121 -0.40 2.53 -4.29
C LYS A 121 0.91 3.20 -4.69
N SER A 122 0.83 4.32 -5.41
CA SER A 122 2.02 5.06 -5.86
C SER A 122 2.88 5.51 -4.67
N GLU A 123 2.25 6.02 -3.60
CA GLU A 123 2.97 6.39 -2.37
C GLU A 123 3.67 5.20 -1.69
N ALA A 124 2.99 4.06 -1.58
CA ALA A 124 3.55 2.85 -0.98
C ALA A 124 4.76 2.33 -1.77
N ILE A 125 4.65 2.25 -3.10
CA ILE A 125 5.74 1.83 -3.97
C ILE A 125 6.91 2.81 -3.92
N ALA A 126 6.64 4.12 -3.93
CA ALA A 126 7.69 5.12 -3.80
C ALA A 126 8.43 5.01 -2.46
N ALA A 127 7.71 4.74 -1.36
CA ALA A 127 8.31 4.52 -0.04
C ALA A 127 9.21 3.27 -0.02
N TYR A 128 8.76 2.17 -0.64
CA TYR A 128 9.53 0.95 -0.79
C TYR A 128 10.81 1.17 -1.62
N ASP A 129 10.67 1.76 -2.80
CA ASP A 129 11.79 2.01 -3.71
C ASP A 129 12.85 2.92 -3.08
N LYS A 130 12.42 3.95 -2.34
CA LYS A 130 13.33 4.88 -1.66
C LYS A 130 14.22 4.19 -0.62
N GLU A 131 13.68 3.26 0.15
CA GLU A 131 14.47 2.51 1.16
C GLU A 131 15.36 1.43 0.53
N ASN A 132 14.97 0.92 -0.64
CA ASN A 132 15.69 -0.15 -1.34
C ASN A 132 16.55 0.33 -2.52
N GLN A 133 16.68 1.65 -2.73
CA GLN A 133 17.47 2.26 -3.81
C GLN A 133 18.96 1.87 -3.82
N TYR A 134 19.47 1.31 -2.71
CA TYR A 134 20.85 0.86 -2.56
C TYR A 134 21.00 -0.66 -2.58
N ALA A 135 19.96 -1.41 -2.97
CA ALA A 135 20.04 -2.84 -3.25
C ALA A 135 20.77 -3.07 -4.59
N ASN A 136 22.02 -2.61 -4.68
CA ASN A 136 22.78 -2.50 -5.94
C ASN A 136 23.63 -3.73 -6.28
N THR A 137 23.57 -4.80 -5.49
CA THR A 137 24.15 -6.09 -5.91
C THR A 137 23.12 -6.88 -6.72
N ASN A 138 23.55 -7.60 -7.75
CA ASN A 138 22.64 -8.37 -8.62
C ASN A 138 21.69 -9.27 -7.82
N ALA A 139 22.20 -9.90 -6.75
CA ALA A 139 21.39 -10.79 -5.91
C ALA A 139 20.37 -10.05 -5.03
N LEU A 140 20.69 -8.89 -4.47
CA LEU A 140 19.72 -8.12 -3.67
C LEU A 140 18.72 -7.37 -4.54
N PHE A 141 19.14 -6.93 -5.72
CA PHE A 141 18.26 -6.32 -6.70
C PHE A 141 17.15 -7.29 -7.11
N ALA A 142 17.50 -8.55 -7.44
CA ALA A 142 16.53 -9.58 -7.77
C ALA A 142 15.54 -9.83 -6.62
N ILE A 143 16.03 -9.91 -5.38
CA ILE A 143 15.17 -10.11 -4.19
C ILE A 143 14.27 -8.90 -3.96
N ALA A 144 14.78 -7.67 -4.11
CA ALA A 144 13.97 -6.47 -3.98
C ALA A 144 12.89 -6.40 -5.06
N ALA A 145 13.20 -6.79 -6.29
CA ALA A 145 12.22 -6.85 -7.38
C ALA A 145 11.13 -7.90 -7.11
N GLU A 146 11.50 -9.09 -6.61
CA GLU A 146 10.54 -10.13 -6.23
C GLU A 146 9.62 -9.67 -5.10
N VAL A 147 10.20 -9.11 -4.03
CA VAL A 147 9.42 -8.59 -2.89
C VAL A 147 8.52 -7.42 -3.31
N ARG A 148 8.98 -6.56 -4.23
CA ARG A 148 8.13 -5.51 -4.82
C ARG A 148 6.95 -6.08 -5.58
N ALA A 149 7.14 -7.12 -6.38
CA ALA A 149 6.04 -7.75 -7.12
C ALA A 149 5.00 -8.35 -6.14
N ILE A 150 5.46 -8.96 -5.06
CA ILE A 150 4.59 -9.47 -3.97
C ILE A 150 3.83 -8.31 -3.31
N LEU A 151 4.51 -7.19 -3.01
CA LEU A 151 3.86 -6.00 -2.46
C LEU A 151 2.77 -5.47 -3.39
N GLU A 152 3.04 -5.31 -4.68
CA GLU A 152 2.06 -4.86 -5.67
C GLU A 152 0.85 -5.80 -5.73
N THR A 153 1.08 -7.10 -5.70
CA THR A 153 0.01 -8.11 -5.69
C THR A 153 -0.85 -7.99 -4.43
N ASN A 154 -0.24 -7.89 -3.25
CA ASN A 154 -0.94 -7.72 -1.99
C ASN A 154 -1.78 -6.43 -1.96
N ILE A 155 -1.27 -5.34 -2.56
CA ILE A 155 -2.01 -4.08 -2.68
C ILE A 155 -3.27 -4.26 -3.55
N GLU A 156 -3.15 -4.92 -4.70
CA GLU A 156 -4.28 -5.19 -5.61
C GLU A 156 -5.32 -6.12 -4.96
N GLU A 157 -4.88 -7.19 -4.32
CA GLU A 157 -5.78 -8.10 -3.60
C GLU A 157 -6.52 -7.36 -2.48
N HIS A 158 -5.80 -6.55 -1.71
CA HIS A 158 -6.40 -5.79 -0.63
C HIS A 158 -7.31 -4.67 -1.15
N TYR A 159 -7.06 -4.11 -2.34
CA TYR A 159 -7.98 -3.18 -2.99
C TYR A 159 -9.37 -3.79 -3.20
N GLY A 160 -9.45 -5.09 -3.50
CA GLY A 160 -10.72 -5.81 -3.57
C GLY A 160 -11.56 -5.70 -2.29
N THR A 161 -10.93 -5.68 -1.12
CA THR A 161 -11.64 -5.49 0.17
C THR A 161 -12.22 -4.08 0.30
N TYR A 162 -11.53 -3.06 -0.21
CA TYR A 162 -12.03 -1.69 -0.23
C TYR A 162 -13.21 -1.50 -1.19
N VAL A 163 -13.17 -2.18 -2.35
CA VAL A 163 -14.32 -2.23 -3.27
C VAL A 163 -15.53 -2.84 -2.58
N GLN A 164 -15.37 -3.99 -1.92
CA GLN A 164 -16.46 -4.65 -1.19
C GLN A 164 -17.04 -3.76 -0.09
N LYS A 165 -16.18 -3.11 0.72
CA LYS A 165 -16.60 -2.15 1.75
C LYS A 165 -17.40 -0.99 1.14
N ASN A 166 -16.96 -0.48 0.00
CA ASN A 166 -17.66 0.58 -0.72
C ASN A 166 -19.04 0.14 -1.23
N ASP A 167 -19.15 -1.06 -1.78
CA ASP A 167 -20.42 -1.62 -2.25
C ASP A 167 -21.40 -1.94 -1.11
N GLU A 168 -20.89 -2.30 0.06
CA GLU A 168 -21.71 -2.44 1.26
C GLU A 168 -22.29 -1.09 1.71
N MET A 169 -21.50 -0.01 1.65
CA MET A 169 -21.99 1.35 1.90
C MET A 169 -23.09 1.74 0.90
N LYS A 170 -22.91 1.47 -0.40
CA LYS A 170 -23.94 1.71 -1.43
C LYS A 170 -25.25 0.98 -1.11
N ARG A 171 -25.17 -0.28 -0.69
CA ARG A 171 -26.37 -1.06 -0.32
C ARG A 171 -27.08 -0.47 0.90
N LYS A 172 -26.33 -0.10 1.94
CA LYS A 172 -26.88 0.55 3.15
C LYS A 172 -27.54 1.89 2.83
N GLU A 173 -26.96 2.66 1.92
CA GLU A 173 -27.55 3.92 1.44
C GLU A 173 -28.86 3.70 0.70
N ARG A 174 -28.93 2.72 -0.21
CA ARG A 174 -30.18 2.37 -0.91
C ARG A 174 -31.29 1.97 0.05
N VAL A 175 -31.01 1.09 1.02
CA VAL A 175 -31.99 0.68 2.04
C VAL A 175 -32.54 1.90 2.79
N LYS A 176 -31.68 2.82 3.19
CA LYS A 176 -32.12 4.05 3.87
C LYS A 176 -32.99 4.93 2.96
N ILE A 177 -32.65 5.04 1.68
CA ILE A 177 -33.47 5.80 0.71
C ILE A 177 -34.85 5.16 0.59
N ASP A 178 -34.94 3.83 0.48
CA ASP A 178 -36.21 3.10 0.38
C ASP A 178 -37.07 3.32 1.63
N GLU A 179 -36.50 3.22 2.83
CA GLU A 179 -37.20 3.49 4.10
C GLU A 179 -37.74 4.93 4.18
N THR A 180 -36.94 5.92 3.74
CA THR A 180 -37.39 7.33 3.73
C THR A 180 -38.49 7.57 2.69
N SER A 181 -38.46 6.84 1.56
CA SER A 181 -39.51 6.87 0.54
C SER A 181 -40.83 6.32 1.11
N GLU A 182 -40.79 5.18 1.78
CA GLU A 182 -41.96 4.56 2.41
C GLU A 182 -42.57 5.46 3.49
N LYS A 183 -41.74 6.06 4.36
CA LYS A 183 -42.20 7.04 5.37
C LYS A 183 -42.87 8.25 4.74
N ALA A 184 -42.33 8.76 3.63
CA ALA A 184 -42.94 9.88 2.91
C ALA A 184 -44.29 9.50 2.29
N PHE A 185 -44.41 8.29 1.73
CA PHE A 185 -45.67 7.79 1.20
C PHE A 185 -46.74 7.59 2.28
N GLU A 186 -46.36 7.03 3.43
CA GLU A 186 -47.27 6.91 4.59
C GLU A 186 -47.71 8.28 5.13
N LEU A 187 -46.82 9.28 5.12
CA LEU A 187 -47.20 10.66 5.45
C LEU A 187 -48.20 11.24 4.46
N TYR A 188 -48.03 10.99 3.15
CA TYR A 188 -49.00 11.36 2.12
C TYR A 188 -50.38 10.75 2.43
N LYS A 189 -50.43 9.43 2.67
CA LYS A 189 -51.66 8.69 2.94
C LYS A 189 -52.39 9.23 4.18
N ARG A 190 -51.71 9.33 5.32
CA ARG A 190 -52.29 9.89 6.56
C ARG A 190 -52.82 11.32 6.38
N THR A 191 -52.10 12.14 5.61
CA THR A 191 -52.53 13.52 5.34
C THR A 191 -53.75 13.56 4.41
N MET A 192 -53.86 12.62 3.46
CA MET A 192 -55.05 12.45 2.62
C MET A 192 -56.25 11.98 3.44
N ASP A 193 -56.10 10.90 4.19
CA ASP A 193 -57.16 10.30 5.01
C ASP A 193 -57.71 11.34 6.00
N SER A 194 -56.84 12.04 6.72
CA SER A 194 -57.24 13.09 7.67
C SER A 194 -58.02 14.24 7.01
N LYS A 195 -57.66 14.65 5.79
CA LYS A 195 -58.39 15.71 5.07
C LYS A 195 -59.75 15.23 4.56
N ILE A 196 -59.83 13.97 4.11
CA ILE A 196 -61.08 13.36 3.66
C ILE A 196 -62.04 13.18 4.84
N GLU A 197 -61.56 12.63 5.97
CA GLU A 197 -62.36 12.42 7.19
C GLU A 197 -62.87 13.72 7.81
N SER A 198 -62.11 14.82 7.66
CA SER A 198 -62.53 16.14 8.14
C SER A 198 -63.77 16.70 7.41
N GLN A 199 -64.14 16.12 6.26
CA GLN A 199 -65.27 16.53 5.45
C GLN A 199 -66.50 15.68 5.75
N ARG A 200 -67.60 16.33 6.14
CA ARG A 200 -68.85 15.66 6.54
C ARG A 200 -69.82 15.40 5.37
N ARG A 201 -69.42 15.65 4.13
CA ARG A 201 -70.26 15.54 2.91
C ARG A 201 -69.47 14.94 1.74
N SER A 202 -70.17 14.55 0.68
CA SER A 202 -69.56 14.10 -0.57
C SER A 202 -68.55 15.12 -1.09
N LEU A 203 -67.34 14.66 -1.41
CA LEU A 203 -66.24 15.51 -1.85
C LEU A 203 -66.38 15.84 -3.34
N GLU A 204 -66.30 17.12 -3.66
CA GLU A 204 -66.09 17.57 -5.04
C GLU A 204 -64.69 17.19 -5.52
N GLU A 205 -64.57 16.87 -6.80
CA GLU A 205 -63.30 16.48 -7.43
C GLU A 205 -62.21 17.56 -7.29
N SER A 206 -62.60 18.84 -7.35
CA SER A 206 -61.72 20.00 -7.15
C SER A 206 -61.06 20.00 -5.76
N PHE A 207 -61.80 19.60 -4.72
CA PHE A 207 -61.28 19.47 -3.36
C PHE A 207 -60.31 18.31 -3.24
N LEU A 208 -60.64 17.14 -3.81
CA LEU A 208 -59.74 15.97 -3.83
C LEU A 208 -58.41 16.28 -4.51
N LYS A 209 -58.43 16.96 -5.67
CA LYS A 209 -57.22 17.42 -6.37
C LYS A 209 -56.35 18.34 -5.50
N ARG A 210 -56.98 19.28 -4.77
CA ARG A 210 -56.29 20.19 -3.85
C ARG A 210 -55.67 19.45 -2.66
N CYS A 211 -56.40 18.50 -2.08
CA CYS A 211 -55.92 17.66 -1.00
C CYS A 211 -54.71 16.84 -1.42
N HIS A 212 -54.81 16.15 -2.57
CA HIS A 212 -53.73 15.37 -3.17
C HIS A 212 -52.49 16.22 -3.37
N SER A 213 -52.59 17.36 -4.06
CA SER A 213 -51.45 18.24 -4.34
C SER A 213 -50.74 18.69 -3.05
N ASN A 214 -51.50 19.10 -2.04
CA ASN A 214 -50.93 19.57 -0.77
C ASN A 214 -50.29 18.42 0.04
N SER A 215 -50.94 17.24 0.10
CA SER A 215 -50.38 16.06 0.76
C SER A 215 -49.12 15.56 0.05
N LYS A 216 -49.12 15.55 -1.30
CA LYS A 216 -47.96 15.19 -2.14
C LYS A 216 -46.79 16.14 -1.88
N ASN A 217 -47.03 17.45 -1.87
CA ASN A 217 -45.98 18.43 -1.60
C ASN A 217 -45.37 18.26 -0.19
N LYS A 218 -46.19 17.94 0.83
CA LYS A 218 -45.69 17.66 2.18
C LYS A 218 -44.83 16.41 2.24
N ALA A 219 -45.25 15.32 1.59
CA ALA A 219 -44.49 14.08 1.53
C ALA A 219 -43.15 14.27 0.81
N ILE A 220 -43.15 14.94 -0.34
CA ILE A 220 -41.93 15.25 -1.11
C ILE A 220 -40.99 16.15 -0.29
N ALA A 221 -41.52 17.14 0.43
CA ALA A 221 -40.71 17.99 1.29
C ALA A 221 -40.05 17.21 2.44
N ALA A 222 -40.79 16.28 3.07
CA ALA A 222 -40.25 15.41 4.12
C ALA A 222 -39.14 14.49 3.58
N TYR A 223 -39.39 13.81 2.46
CA TYR A 223 -38.39 12.97 1.78
C TYR A 223 -37.12 13.76 1.42
N ASN A 224 -37.29 14.92 0.79
CA ASN A 224 -36.17 15.78 0.40
C ASN A 224 -35.37 16.26 1.61
N LYS A 225 -36.03 16.55 2.74
CA LYS A 225 -35.37 16.99 3.97
C LYS A 225 -34.51 15.88 4.57
N GLU A 226 -35.03 14.65 4.63
CA GLU A 226 -34.28 13.49 5.13
C GLU A 226 -33.12 13.09 4.20
N ASN A 227 -33.29 13.30 2.89
CA ASN A 227 -32.28 12.97 1.87
C ASN A 227 -31.51 14.17 1.33
N GLN A 228 -31.56 15.33 2.00
CA GLN A 228 -31.02 16.59 1.46
C GLN A 228 -29.52 16.51 1.14
N TYR A 229 -28.79 15.67 1.85
CA TYR A 229 -27.38 15.48 1.60
C TYR A 229 -27.11 14.51 0.44
N ALA A 230 -28.05 13.64 0.06
CA ALA A 230 -27.90 12.57 -0.94
C ALA A 230 -28.09 13.05 -2.39
N ARG A 231 -28.47 14.32 -2.56
CA ARG A 231 -28.81 14.96 -3.85
C ARG A 231 -27.67 15.12 -4.86
N ASN A 232 -26.41 14.92 -4.47
CA ASN A 232 -25.27 15.08 -5.39
C ASN A 232 -24.79 13.76 -6.00
N ASP A 233 -25.53 12.66 -5.78
CA ASP A 233 -25.17 11.33 -6.24
C ASP A 233 -25.97 10.97 -7.51
N PRO A 234 -25.33 10.47 -8.59
CA PRO A 234 -26.02 10.00 -9.79
C PRO A 234 -27.07 8.90 -9.50
N LEU A 235 -26.98 8.24 -8.34
CA LEU A 235 -27.99 7.32 -7.80
C LEU A 235 -29.39 7.95 -7.63
N PHE A 236 -29.49 9.28 -7.59
CA PHE A 236 -30.78 9.98 -7.60
C PHE A 236 -31.48 10.01 -8.96
N GLU A 237 -30.80 9.69 -10.07
CA GLU A 237 -31.49 9.54 -11.37
C GLU A 237 -32.39 8.30 -11.38
N THR A 238 -32.08 7.26 -10.61
CA THR A 238 -32.99 6.13 -10.36
C THR A 238 -34.16 6.47 -9.42
N ALA A 239 -34.13 7.60 -8.70
CA ALA A 239 -35.29 8.11 -7.97
C ALA A 239 -36.33 8.78 -8.89
N ALA A 240 -36.07 8.90 -10.20
CA ALA A 240 -37.09 9.24 -11.18
C ALA A 240 -38.27 8.22 -11.17
N ASP A 241 -38.03 6.98 -10.74
CA ASP A 241 -39.09 5.98 -10.57
C ASP A 241 -39.90 6.20 -9.27
N ALA A 242 -39.27 6.65 -8.18
CA ALA A 242 -40.01 7.06 -6.98
C ALA A 242 -40.85 8.33 -7.24
N LYS A 243 -40.36 9.22 -8.11
CA LYS A 243 -41.12 10.38 -8.59
C LYS A 243 -42.31 9.95 -9.47
N LYS A 244 -42.14 8.93 -10.32
CA LYS A 244 -43.24 8.31 -11.09
C LYS A 244 -44.31 7.67 -10.20
N ILE A 245 -43.93 7.00 -9.11
CA ILE A 245 -44.89 6.41 -8.16
C ILE A 245 -45.75 7.50 -7.47
N LEU A 246 -45.22 8.71 -7.32
CA LEU A 246 -45.98 9.86 -6.80
C LEU A 246 -46.65 10.70 -7.91
N GLU A 247 -46.38 10.44 -9.19
CA GLU A 247 -46.98 11.10 -10.36
C GLU A 247 -48.10 10.30 -11.02
N LEU A 248 -48.29 9.03 -10.64
CA LEU A 248 -49.49 8.22 -10.87
C LEU A 248 -50.51 8.42 -9.73
#